data_AF-A0A5B0DK16-F1
#
_entry.id   AF-A0A5B0DK16-F1
#
_cell.length_a   1.000
_cell.length_b   1.000
_cell.length_c   1.000
_cell.angle_alpha   90.00
_cell.angle_beta   90.00
_cell.angle_gamma   90.00
#
_symmetry.space_group_name_H-M   'P 1'
#
loop_
_entity.id
_entity.type
_entity.pdbx_description
1 polymer ?
#
loop_
_entity_poly.entity_id
_entity_poly.type
_entity_poly.pdbx_seq_one_letter_code
_entity_poly.pdbx_strand_id
1 'polypeptide(L)'
;MWQTIKRVYNRLSLIILAISLIFFLFFSIFTLIVEGFKGKPDSITMISIFAIILSFPGMVNSLGDEFNPKKKTYKLSCRCPKCKYLIQMDMKEE
;
A
#
# COMPACT_ATOMS: atom_id res chain seq x y z
N MET A 1 7.11 -12.39 -23.63
CA MET A 1 7.49 -13.30 -22.52
C MET A 1 7.71 -12.58 -21.20
N TRP A 2 8.55 -11.53 -21.14
CA TRP A 2 8.85 -10.81 -19.89
C TRP A 2 7.61 -10.24 -19.16
N GLN A 3 6.69 -9.61 -19.91
CA GLN A 3 5.44 -9.10 -19.31
C GLN A 3 4.52 -10.20 -18.77
N THR A 4 4.54 -11.38 -19.38
CA THR A 4 3.75 -12.53 -18.95
C THR A 4 4.28 -13.10 -17.64
N ILE A 5 5.61 -13.25 -17.53
CA ILE A 5 6.29 -13.69 -16.31
C ILE A 5 6.06 -12.68 -15.17
N LYS A 6 6.20 -11.38 -15.46
CA LYS A 6 5.93 -10.31 -14.48
C LYS A 6 4.49 -10.38 -13.96
N ARG A 7 3.51 -10.64 -14.83
CA ARG A 7 2.09 -10.76 -14.43
C ARG A 7 1.82 -11.99 -13.56
N VAL A 8 2.44 -13.13 -13.86
CA VAL A 8 2.32 -14.36 -13.06
C VAL A 8 2.98 -14.19 -11.69
N TYR A 9 4.19 -13.63 -11.64
CA TYR A 9 4.89 -13.34 -10.39
C TYR A 9 4.12 -12.34 -9.52
N ASN A 10 3.51 -11.32 -10.11
CA ASN A 10 2.71 -10.34 -9.37
C ASN A 10 1.43 -10.97 -8.77
N ARG A 11 0.80 -11.91 -9.48
CA ARG A 11 -0.33 -12.67 -8.92
C ARG A 11 0.10 -13.60 -7.79
N LEU A 12 1.21 -14.31 -7.95
CA LEU A 12 1.73 -15.21 -6.92
C LEU A 12 2.14 -14.45 -5.65
N SER A 13 2.83 -13.32 -5.79
CA SER A 13 3.19 -12.46 -4.66
C SER A 13 1.96 -11.91 -3.94
N LEU A 14 0.92 -11.47 -4.65
CA LEU A 14 -0.35 -11.06 -4.04
C LEU A 14 -1.01 -12.20 -3.25
N ILE A 15 -1.01 -13.42 -3.77
CA ILE A 15 -1.57 -14.58 -3.08
C ILE A 15 -0.78 -14.90 -1.80
N ILE A 16 0.56 -14.90 -1.88
CA ILE A 16 1.43 -15.13 -0.71
C ILE A 16 1.21 -14.04 0.35
N LEU A 17 1.09 -12.78 -0.08
CA LEU A 17 0.81 -11.66 0.81
C LEU A 17 -0.54 -11.82 1.52
N ALA A 18 -1.59 -12.19 0.77
CA ALA A 18 -2.91 -12.44 1.33
C ALA A 18 -2.90 -13.60 2.35
N ILE A 19 -2.20 -14.69 2.05
CA ILE A 19 -2.05 -15.83 2.98
C ILE A 19 -1.30 -15.40 4.24
N SER A 20 -0.20 -14.67 4.10
CA SER A 20 0.58 -14.16 5.23
C SER A 20 -0.27 -13.27 6.14
N LEU A 21 -1.15 -12.46 5.57
CA LEU A 21 -2.04 -11.58 6.32
C LEU A 21 -3.12 -12.30 7.10
N ILE A 22 -3.73 -13.30 6.48
CA ILE A 22 -4.72 -14.15 7.14
C ILE A 22 -4.06 -14.86 8.33
N PHE A 23 -2.84 -15.40 8.14
CA PHE A 23 -2.07 -16.01 9.21
C PHE A 23 -1.73 -15.03 10.33
N PHE A 24 -1.31 -13.82 9.98
CA PHE A 24 -0.96 -12.78 10.95
C PHE A 24 -2.18 -12.34 11.79
N LEU A 25 -3.33 -12.16 11.15
CA LEU A 25 -4.59 -11.84 11.84
C LEU A 25 -5.00 -12.99 12.76
N PHE A 26 -4.94 -14.23 12.28
CA PHE A 26 -5.26 -15.40 13.09
C PHE A 26 -4.34 -15.49 14.31
N PHE A 27 -3.03 -15.28 14.11
CA PHE A 27 -2.05 -15.27 15.19
C PHE A 27 -2.36 -14.16 16.20
N SER A 28 -2.61 -12.93 15.75
CA SER A 28 -2.93 -11.80 16.64
C SER A 28 -4.20 -12.03 17.46
N ILE A 29 -5.25 -12.58 16.85
CA ILE A 29 -6.49 -12.94 17.54
C ILE A 29 -6.21 -14.04 18.58
N PHE A 30 -5.42 -15.05 18.20
CA PHE A 30 -5.05 -16.13 19.13
C PHE A 30 -4.24 -15.60 20.31
N THR A 31 -3.27 -14.71 20.08
CA THR A 31 -2.49 -14.08 21.15
C THR A 31 -3.40 -13.26 22.08
N LEU A 32 -4.34 -12.48 21.52
CA LEU A 32 -5.33 -11.73 22.29
C LEU A 32 -6.22 -12.63 23.16
N ILE A 33 -6.68 -13.75 22.61
CA ILE A 33 -7.49 -14.72 23.37
C ILE A 33 -6.64 -15.31 24.51
N VAL A 34 -5.43 -15.77 24.23
CA VAL A 34 -4.53 -16.38 25.22
C VAL A 34 -4.12 -15.41 26.33
N GLU A 35 -3.82 -14.14 25.99
CA GLU A 35 -3.53 -13.10 26.98
C GLU A 35 -4.80 -12.66 27.74
N GLY A 36 -5.95 -12.62 27.07
CA GLY A 36 -7.25 -12.34 27.67
C GLY A 36 -7.64 -13.36 28.75
N PHE A 37 -7.34 -14.65 28.52
CA PHE A 37 -7.55 -15.71 29.53
C PHE A 37 -6.61 -15.60 30.74
N LYS A 38 -5.48 -14.89 30.62
CA LYS A 38 -4.52 -14.69 31.72
C LYS A 38 -4.85 -13.52 32.66
N GLY A 39 -5.97 -12.82 32.45
CA GLY A 39 -6.60 -12.01 33.50
C GLY A 39 -6.38 -10.50 33.47
N LYS A 40 -5.84 -9.94 32.38
CA LYS A 40 -6.02 -8.53 31.96
C LYS A 40 -5.30 -8.36 30.62
N PRO A 41 -6.00 -7.99 29.52
CA PRO A 41 -5.29 -7.60 28.31
C PRO A 41 -4.47 -6.36 28.66
N ASP A 42 -3.16 -6.44 28.49
CA ASP A 42 -2.30 -5.28 28.70
C ASP A 42 -2.75 -4.20 27.72
N SER A 43 -3.05 -3.01 28.24
CA SER A 43 -3.57 -1.89 27.43
C SER A 43 -2.64 -1.58 26.24
N ILE A 44 -1.35 -1.86 26.43
CA ILE A 44 -0.27 -1.68 25.46
C ILE A 44 -0.38 -2.69 24.31
N THR A 45 -0.72 -3.96 24.57
CA THR A 45 -0.93 -4.96 23.51
C THR A 45 -2.18 -4.67 22.68
N MET A 46 -3.24 -4.14 23.30
CA MET A 46 -4.42 -3.70 22.55
C MET A 46 -4.11 -2.51 21.64
N ILE A 47 -3.40 -1.49 22.15
CA ILE A 47 -3.03 -0.30 21.36
C ILE A 47 -2.11 -0.67 20.20
N SER A 48 -1.13 -1.55 20.40
CA SER A 48 -0.23 -1.98 19.34
C SER A 48 -0.94 -2.78 18.24
N ILE A 49 -1.90 -3.64 18.60
CA ILE A 49 -2.72 -4.35 17.61
C ILE A 49 -3.61 -3.38 16.82
N PHE A 50 -4.25 -2.42 17.49
CA PHE A 50 -5.04 -1.39 16.81
C PHE A 50 -4.18 -0.53 15.87
N ALA A 51 -2.96 -0.15 16.28
CA ALA A 51 -2.03 0.60 15.45
C ALA A 51 -1.61 -0.19 14.21
N ILE A 52 -1.38 -1.50 14.34
CA ILE A 52 -1.06 -2.38 13.21
C ILE A 52 -2.24 -2.49 12.24
N ILE A 53 -3.47 -2.64 12.75
CA ILE A 53 -4.68 -2.70 11.92
C ILE A 53 -4.91 -1.39 11.17
N LEU A 54 -4.74 -0.24 11.84
CA LEU A 54 -4.95 1.08 11.23
C LEU A 54 -3.86 1.47 10.22
N SER A 55 -2.63 0.98 10.39
CA SER A 55 -1.53 1.20 9.44
C SER A 55 -1.60 0.29 8.21
N PHE A 56 -2.35 -0.82 8.30
CA PHE A 56 -2.44 -1.81 7.25
C PHE A 56 -2.93 -1.27 5.89
N PRO A 57 -3.98 -0.43 5.80
CA PRO A 57 -4.45 0.14 4.53
C PRO A 57 -3.40 1.03 3.85
N GLY A 58 -2.66 1.81 4.64
CA GLY A 58 -1.58 2.67 4.14
C GLY A 58 -0.42 1.86 3.58
N MET A 59 -0.05 0.77 4.26
CA MET A 59 0.99 -0.14 3.80
C MET A 59 0.61 -0.85 2.49
N VAL A 60 -0.65 -1.29 2.36
CA VAL A 60 -1.16 -1.88 1.12
C VAL A 60 -1.17 -0.87 -0.03
N ASN A 61 -1.56 0.38 0.22
CA ASN A 61 -1.52 1.43 -0.81
C ASN A 61 -0.09 1.73 -1.27
N SER A 62 0.85 1.90 -0.33
CA SER A 62 2.26 2.16 -0.68
C SER A 62 2.86 1.00 -1.48
N LEU A 63 2.60 -0.24 -1.09
CA LEU A 63 3.02 -1.41 -1.86
C LEU A 63 2.35 -1.42 -3.25
N GLY A 64 1.05 -1.10 -3.33
CA GLY A 64 0.33 -1.01 -4.60
C GLY A 64 0.93 0.02 -5.56
N ASP A 65 1.30 1.18 -5.05
CA ASP A 65 1.95 2.24 -5.82
C ASP A 65 3.40 1.89 -6.20
N GLU A 66 4.12 1.12 -5.38
CA GLU A 66 5.49 0.66 -5.66
C GLU A 66 5.53 -0.47 -6.70
N PHE A 67 4.58 -1.41 -6.66
CA PHE A 67 4.48 -2.50 -7.63
C PHE A 67 3.89 -2.07 -8.98
N ASN A 68 3.09 -1.01 -9.01
CA ASN A 68 2.54 -0.43 -10.23
C ASN A 68 2.54 1.10 -10.13
N PRO A 69 3.71 1.75 -10.33
CA PRO A 69 3.79 3.19 -10.26
C PRO A 69 2.82 3.79 -11.28
N LYS A 70 1.76 4.41 -10.77
CA LYS A 70 0.88 5.21 -11.62
C LYS A 70 1.73 6.35 -12.16
N LYS A 71 2.06 6.28 -13.45
CA LYS A 71 2.73 7.37 -14.19
C LYS A 71 2.00 8.66 -13.86
N LYS A 72 2.65 9.53 -13.08
CA LYS A 72 2.03 10.78 -12.66
C LYS A 72 1.88 11.66 -13.90
N THR A 73 0.73 12.30 -14.03
CA THR A 73 0.50 13.30 -15.05
C THR A 73 0.75 14.67 -14.46
N TYR A 74 1.72 15.38 -15.04
CA TYR A 74 2.13 16.69 -14.61
C TYR A 74 1.57 17.73 -15.57
N LYS A 75 1.00 18.80 -15.04
CA LYS A 75 0.62 19.95 -15.87
C LYS A 75 1.78 20.93 -15.88
N LEU A 76 2.40 21.11 -17.04
CA LEU A 76 3.46 22.09 -17.23
C LEU A 76 2.85 23.33 -17.86
N SER A 77 2.96 24.47 -17.19
CA SER A 77 2.48 25.74 -17.71
C SER A 77 3.67 26.65 -18.03
N CYS A 78 3.75 27.12 -19.27
CA CYS A 78 4.80 28.03 -19.71
C CYS A 78 4.16 29.27 -20.36
N ARG A 79 4.74 30.46 -20.10
CA ARG A 79 4.34 31.68 -20.78
C ARG A 79 5.13 31.83 -22.07
N CYS A 80 4.43 32.01 -23.18
CA CYS A 80 5.02 32.32 -24.48
C CYS A 80 5.81 33.64 -24.41
N PRO A 81 7.12 33.66 -24.69
CA PRO A 81 7.93 34.87 -24.55
C PRO A 81 7.55 35.97 -25.56
N LYS A 82 7.01 35.59 -26.73
CA LYS A 82 6.55 36.54 -27.76
C LYS A 82 5.12 37.06 -27.52
N CYS A 83 4.24 36.18 -27.07
CA CYS A 83 2.80 36.41 -27.11
C CYS A 83 2.14 36.48 -25.72
N LYS A 84 2.90 36.25 -24.64
CA LYS A 84 2.49 36.26 -23.21
C LYS A 84 1.32 35.34 -22.83
N TYR A 85 0.71 34.63 -23.78
CA TYR A 85 -0.28 33.59 -23.51
C TYR A 85 0.31 32.44 -22.69
N LEU A 86 -0.52 31.90 -21.79
CA LEU A 86 -0.18 30.74 -20.97
C LEU A 86 -0.48 29.46 -21.76
N ILE A 87 0.56 28.70 -22.06
CA ILE A 87 0.45 27.39 -22.70
C ILE A 87 0.48 26.35 -21.59
N GLN A 88 -0.52 25.47 -21.55
CA GLN A 88 -0.56 24.33 -20.63
C GLN A 88 -0.34 23.05 -21.43
N MET A 89 0.58 22.20 -20.96
CA MET A 89 0.90 20.91 -21.55
C MET A 89 0.76 19.83 -20.48
N ASP A 90 0.04 18.76 -20.80
CA ASP A 90 -0.06 17.59 -19.94
C ASP A 90 1.08 16.63 -20.28
N MET A 91 2.05 16.50 -19.37
CA MET A 91 3.20 15.61 -19.47
C MET A 91 2.92 14.32 -18.68
N LYS A 92 3.30 13.16 -19.22
CA LYS A 92 3.15 11.86 -18.57
C LYS A 92 4.52 11.25 -18.37
N GLU A 93 4.80 10.81 -17.15
CA GLU A 93 6.09 10.20 -16.79
C GLU A 93 6.37 8.89 -17.56
N GLU A 94 7.61 8.70 -18.03
CA GLU A 94 8.07 7.49 -18.74
C GLU A 94 8.28 6.29 -17.80
#